data_AF-A0A439D2K5-F1
#
_entry.id   AF-A0A439D2K5-F1
#
_cell.length_a   1.000
_cell.length_b   1.000
_cell.length_c   1.000
_cell.angle_alpha   90.00
_cell.angle_beta   90.00
_cell.angle_gamma   90.00
#
_symmetry.space_group_name_H-M   'P 1'
#
loop_
_entity.id
_entity.type
_entity.pdbx_description
1 polymer ?
#
loop_
_entity_poly.entity_id
_entity_poly.type
_entity_poly.pdbx_seq_one_letter_code
_entity_poly.pdbx_strand_id
1 'polypeptide(L)'
;MVLLVSALGPPKGNVWYLAYGSNLSSSKFVRDRGIKPLAALLVAVPGSTLAMESAGVPYQEPSYASIRSASKSSTGKEITVLGTAYLVTADQYVDIIRSEGGGIAYEEISVRVVPLDISTKSDINSLSENSAETPSEARTLVSIMRRLPAPHPSQRYMSLVVNGAMESNYPQDYQLYLKGIKTYQPARHPRAKLGAELFLCLWIPIMTIAERITKLSLSWFGDEYGNAPYVIILLVRAIVTAMWWHHDYLHAPIWGRGDGLDAAAIRSEV
;
A
#
# COMPACT_ATOMS: atom_id res chain seq x y z
N MET A 1 2.95 12.47 -18.65
CA MET A 1 3.03 11.37 -19.63
C MET A 1 2.12 10.28 -19.11
N VAL A 2 1.06 9.97 -19.84
CA VAL A 2 0.05 8.97 -19.49
C VAL A 2 0.77 7.63 -19.35
N LEU A 3 0.82 7.06 -18.14
CA LEU A 3 1.20 5.67 -17.95
C LEU A 3 0.13 4.85 -18.67
N LEU A 4 0.49 4.22 -19.79
CA LEU A 4 -0.35 3.25 -20.46
C LEU A 4 -0.58 2.09 -19.46
N VAL A 5 -1.73 2.12 -18.78
CA VAL A 5 -2.24 1.03 -17.96
C VAL A 5 -2.81 -0.01 -18.93
N SER A 6 -1.91 -0.75 -19.58
CA SER A 6 -2.28 -2.03 -20.17
C SER A 6 -2.52 -2.98 -19.00
N ALA A 7 -3.73 -3.54 -18.90
CA ALA A 7 -4.00 -4.63 -17.96
C ALA A 7 -2.93 -5.71 -18.16
N LEU A 8 -2.09 -5.91 -17.15
CA LEU A 8 -0.99 -6.85 -17.24
C LEU A 8 -1.58 -8.26 -17.24
N GLY A 9 -1.29 -9.02 -18.29
CA GLY A 9 -1.63 -10.44 -18.36
C GLY A 9 -0.86 -11.26 -17.31
N PRO A 10 -1.19 -12.54 -17.14
CA PRO A 10 -0.54 -13.40 -16.17
C PRO A 10 0.96 -13.49 -16.49
N PRO A 11 1.85 -13.50 -15.49
CA PRO A 11 3.26 -13.71 -15.76
C PRO A 11 3.47 -15.10 -16.36
N LYS A 12 4.14 -15.18 -17.51
CA LYS A 12 4.46 -16.45 -18.21
C LYS A 12 5.67 -17.19 -17.60
N GLY A 13 6.29 -16.62 -16.58
CA GLY A 13 7.51 -17.10 -15.95
C GLY A 13 7.82 -16.31 -14.69
N ASN A 14 9.06 -16.40 -14.20
CA ASN A 14 9.48 -15.64 -13.04
C ASN A 14 9.32 -14.13 -13.28
N VAL A 15 8.90 -13.42 -12.24
CA VAL A 15 8.59 -12.00 -12.34
C VAL A 15 9.13 -11.26 -11.14
N TRP A 16 9.60 -10.04 -11.37
CA TRP A 16 10.00 -9.12 -10.32
C TRP A 16 8.76 -8.42 -9.77
N TYR A 17 8.46 -8.67 -8.50
CA TYR A 17 7.43 -7.99 -7.73
C TYR A 17 8.06 -6.93 -6.82
N LEU A 18 7.69 -5.67 -7.02
CA LEU A 18 8.14 -4.57 -6.16
C LEU A 18 7.22 -4.43 -4.94
N ALA A 19 7.80 -4.61 -3.76
CA ALA A 19 7.20 -4.24 -2.49
C ALA A 19 7.70 -2.86 -2.04
N TYR A 20 6.78 -2.02 -1.56
CA TYR A 20 7.10 -0.70 -0.96
C TYR A 20 6.25 -0.39 0.30
N GLY A 21 5.34 -1.30 0.67
CA GLY A 21 4.44 -1.20 1.82
C GLY A 21 4.68 -2.31 2.85
N SER A 22 3.62 -2.90 3.41
CA SER A 22 3.74 -3.96 4.43
C SER A 22 4.48 -5.22 3.96
N ASN A 23 4.55 -5.45 2.64
CA ASN A 23 5.28 -6.57 2.06
C ASN A 23 6.80 -6.43 2.12
N LEU A 24 7.30 -5.28 2.57
CA LEU A 24 8.72 -5.14 2.92
C LEU A 24 9.12 -6.02 4.11
N SER A 25 8.18 -6.32 5.01
CA SER A 25 8.50 -7.13 6.19
C SER A 25 8.63 -8.60 5.81
N SER A 26 9.80 -9.18 6.07
CA SER A 26 10.05 -10.61 5.86
C SER A 26 9.08 -11.50 6.65
N SER A 27 8.64 -11.04 7.82
CA SER A 27 7.61 -11.74 8.61
C SER A 27 6.28 -11.88 7.86
N LYS A 28 5.87 -10.85 7.12
CA LYS A 28 4.61 -10.86 6.35
C LYS A 28 4.78 -11.59 5.02
N PHE A 29 5.89 -11.33 4.32
CA PHE A 29 6.10 -11.85 2.97
C PHE A 29 6.58 -13.31 2.97
N VAL A 30 7.56 -13.65 3.80
CA VAL A 30 8.15 -15.00 3.82
C VAL A 30 7.42 -15.93 4.79
N ARG A 31 7.06 -15.47 5.99
CA ARG A 31 6.44 -16.35 7.00
C ARG A 31 4.93 -16.47 6.81
N ASP A 32 4.20 -15.36 6.88
CA ASP A 32 2.72 -15.41 6.84
C ASP A 32 2.19 -15.90 5.49
N ARG A 33 2.85 -15.54 4.38
CA ARG A 33 2.44 -15.93 3.02
C ARG A 33 3.19 -17.14 2.44
N GLY A 34 4.26 -17.60 3.10
CA GLY A 34 5.07 -18.72 2.60
C GLY A 34 5.85 -18.43 1.31
N ILE A 35 5.97 -17.16 0.90
CA ILE A 35 6.67 -16.80 -0.33
C ILE A 35 8.18 -16.92 -0.12
N LYS A 36 8.83 -17.70 -0.96
CA LYS A 36 10.28 -17.87 -0.98
C LYS A 36 10.81 -17.21 -2.26
N PRO A 37 11.21 -15.93 -2.20
CA PRO A 37 11.73 -15.25 -3.38
C PRO A 37 13.02 -15.91 -3.86
N LEU A 38 13.20 -15.99 -5.17
CA LEU A 38 14.39 -16.49 -5.83
C LEU A 38 15.56 -15.51 -5.71
N ALA A 39 15.25 -14.21 -5.66
CA ALA A 39 16.19 -13.13 -5.44
C ALA A 39 15.47 -11.92 -4.81
N ALA A 40 16.21 -11.04 -4.16
CA ALA A 40 15.71 -9.79 -3.60
C ALA A 40 16.73 -8.67 -3.83
N LEU A 41 16.28 -7.54 -4.37
CA LEU A 41 17.12 -6.38 -4.67
C LEU A 41 16.48 -5.11 -4.12
N LEU A 42 17.29 -4.26 -3.50
CA LEU A 42 16.87 -2.90 -3.20
C LEU A 42 16.86 -2.09 -4.50
N VAL A 43 15.74 -1.44 -4.78
CA VAL A 43 15.56 -0.64 -6.00
C VAL A 43 14.94 0.72 -5.69
N ALA A 44 15.26 1.69 -6.53
CA ALA A 44 14.56 2.96 -6.63
C ALA A 44 13.51 2.91 -7.74
N VAL A 45 12.45 3.71 -7.60
CA VAL A 45 11.40 3.91 -8.63
C VAL A 45 11.41 5.37 -9.08
N PRO A 46 12.29 5.76 -10.01
CA PRO A 46 12.44 7.17 -10.40
C PRO A 46 11.13 7.80 -10.87
N GLY A 47 10.88 9.02 -10.40
CA GLY A 47 9.66 9.75 -10.76
C GLY A 47 8.40 9.28 -10.03
N SER A 48 8.55 8.47 -8.97
CA SER A 48 7.45 8.08 -8.09
C SER A 48 7.69 8.51 -6.64
N THR A 49 6.62 8.87 -5.93
CA THR A 49 6.64 9.17 -4.49
C THR A 49 5.66 8.29 -3.72
N LEU A 50 5.98 8.02 -2.46
CA LEU A 50 5.18 7.19 -1.55
C LEU A 50 4.03 8.03 -0.99
N ALA A 51 2.83 7.46 -0.96
CA ALA A 51 1.65 8.15 -0.43
C ALA A 51 0.75 7.22 0.39
N MET A 52 0.17 7.73 1.48
CA MET A 52 -0.65 6.95 2.44
C MET A 52 -2.14 7.19 2.20
N GLU A 53 -2.61 6.83 1.01
CA GLU A 53 -3.95 7.18 0.54
C GLU A 53 -4.87 6.00 0.28
N SER A 54 -4.33 4.78 0.31
CA SER A 54 -5.14 3.61 0.05
C SER A 54 -6.11 3.42 1.19
N ALA A 55 -7.41 3.42 0.90
CA ALA A 55 -8.46 3.43 1.90
C ALA A 55 -8.38 2.22 2.85
N GLY A 56 -8.29 2.50 4.14
CA GLY A 56 -8.47 1.50 5.20
C GLY A 56 -9.76 1.74 5.99
N VAL A 57 -9.75 1.35 7.27
CA VAL A 57 -10.89 1.46 8.19
C VAL A 57 -10.63 2.62 9.17
N PRO A 58 -11.49 3.66 9.19
CA PRO A 58 -11.40 4.74 10.17
C PRO A 58 -11.37 4.23 11.61
N TYR A 59 -10.71 4.98 12.48
CA TYR A 59 -10.48 4.72 13.90
C TYR A 59 -9.55 3.55 14.24
N GLN A 60 -9.15 2.74 13.26
CA GLN A 60 -8.26 1.59 13.46
C GLN A 60 -7.02 1.68 12.57
N GLU A 61 -7.19 1.52 11.26
CA GLU A 61 -6.13 1.58 10.26
C GLU A 61 -6.61 2.39 9.06
N PRO A 62 -6.53 3.73 9.12
CA PRO A 62 -7.26 4.57 8.18
C PRO A 62 -6.69 4.55 6.76
N SER A 63 -5.40 4.30 6.61
CA SER A 63 -4.77 4.24 5.29
C SER A 63 -3.59 3.29 5.21
N TYR A 64 -3.31 2.88 3.97
CA TYR A 64 -2.18 2.07 3.56
C TYR A 64 -1.39 2.75 2.43
N ALA A 65 -0.18 2.25 2.19
CA ALA A 65 0.73 2.79 1.20
C ALA A 65 0.22 2.59 -0.24
N SER A 66 0.54 3.57 -1.07
CA SER A 66 0.49 3.54 -2.51
C SER A 66 1.66 4.35 -3.10
N ILE A 67 1.80 4.37 -4.42
CA ILE A 67 2.75 5.22 -5.12
C ILE A 67 2.03 6.13 -6.11
N ARG A 68 2.55 7.33 -6.30
CA ARG A 68 2.07 8.31 -7.29
C ARG A 68 3.24 8.78 -8.14
N SER A 69 2.95 9.28 -9.33
CA SER A 69 3.93 10.08 -10.05
C SER A 69 4.33 11.30 -9.21
N ALA A 70 5.63 11.50 -9.08
CA ALA A 70 6.26 12.65 -8.48
C ALA A 70 5.79 13.92 -9.23
N SER A 71 5.16 14.85 -8.52
CA SER A 71 4.71 16.13 -9.06
C SER A 71 5.78 17.17 -8.78
N LYS A 72 6.20 17.94 -9.79
CA LYS A 72 7.18 19.03 -9.61
C LYS A 72 6.65 20.06 -8.60
N SER A 73 6.85 19.82 -7.32
CA SER A 73 6.45 20.70 -6.24
C SER A 73 7.45 21.85 -6.16
N SER A 74 6.92 23.07 -6.09
CA SER A 74 7.70 24.31 -5.98
C SER A 74 8.37 24.48 -4.61
N THR A 75 8.15 23.59 -3.64
CA THR A 75 8.53 23.83 -2.23
C THR A 75 9.19 22.66 -1.49
N GLY A 76 9.53 21.53 -2.14
CA GLY A 76 10.18 20.42 -1.45
C GLY A 76 10.86 19.38 -2.36
N LYS A 77 11.91 18.74 -1.83
CA LYS A 77 12.60 17.61 -2.46
C LYS A 77 11.68 16.38 -2.38
N GLU A 78 11.03 16.02 -3.49
CA GLU A 78 10.26 14.79 -3.56
C GLU A 78 11.19 13.58 -3.38
N ILE A 79 10.90 12.79 -2.35
CA ILE A 79 11.69 11.60 -2.04
C ILE A 79 11.20 10.48 -2.96
N THR A 80 12.12 10.00 -3.79
CA THR A 80 11.88 8.87 -4.70
C THR A 80 11.58 7.62 -3.89
N VAL A 81 10.57 6.85 -4.31
CA VAL A 81 10.23 5.58 -3.67
C VAL A 81 11.42 4.62 -3.76
N LEU A 82 11.83 4.12 -2.59
CA LEU A 82 12.66 2.91 -2.50
C LEU A 82 11.77 1.73 -2.11
N GLY A 83 12.04 0.59 -2.72
CA GLY A 83 11.33 -0.66 -2.50
C GLY A 83 12.25 -1.87 -2.67
N THR A 84 11.73 -3.04 -2.30
CA THR A 84 12.44 -4.31 -2.47
C THR A 84 11.77 -5.02 -3.64
N ALA A 85 12.52 -5.24 -4.71
CA ALA A 85 12.10 -6.08 -5.82
C ALA A 85 12.41 -7.53 -5.45
N TYR A 86 11.37 -8.35 -5.35
CA TYR A 86 11.46 -9.80 -5.13
C TYR A 86 11.26 -10.53 -6.46
N LEU A 87 12.21 -11.37 -6.86
CA LEU A 87 12.00 -12.29 -7.97
C LEU A 87 11.20 -13.48 -7.46
N VAL A 88 10.00 -13.69 -7.99
CA VAL A 88 9.08 -14.76 -7.57
C VAL A 88 8.64 -15.59 -8.76
N THR A 89 8.18 -16.81 -8.50
CA THR A 89 7.56 -17.64 -9.56
C THR A 89 6.18 -17.08 -9.93
N ALA A 90 5.66 -17.48 -11.10
CA ALA A 90 4.31 -17.09 -11.53
C ALA A 90 3.24 -17.50 -10.51
N ASP A 91 3.34 -18.70 -9.93
CA ASP A 91 2.39 -19.18 -8.92
C ASP A 91 2.44 -18.35 -7.63
N GLN A 92 3.65 -18.06 -7.14
CA GLN A 92 3.84 -17.17 -5.98
C GLN A 92 3.27 -15.78 -6.25
N TYR A 93 3.40 -15.29 -7.49
CA TYR A 93 2.86 -14.00 -7.89
C TYR A 93 1.32 -13.99 -7.81
N VAL A 94 0.65 -15.03 -8.31
CA VAL A 94 -0.82 -15.16 -8.19
C VAL A 94 -1.26 -15.16 -6.73
N ASP A 95 -0.52 -15.85 -5.85
CA ASP A 95 -0.82 -15.85 -4.42
C ASP A 95 -0.60 -14.48 -3.75
N ILE A 96 0.40 -13.71 -4.20
CA ILE A 96 0.56 -12.31 -3.80
C ILE A 96 -0.70 -11.52 -4.17
N ILE A 97 -1.14 -11.56 -5.43
CA ILE A 97 -2.33 -10.82 -5.89
C ILE A 97 -3.59 -11.20 -5.10
N ARG A 98 -3.80 -12.49 -4.86
CA ARG A 98 -4.91 -12.97 -4.02
C ARG A 98 -4.86 -12.38 -2.61
N SER A 99 -3.67 -12.36 -2.00
CA SER A 99 -3.48 -11.86 -0.63
C SER A 99 -3.59 -10.34 -0.50
N GLU A 100 -3.41 -9.60 -1.59
CA GLU A 100 -3.55 -8.14 -1.67
C GLU A 100 -5.01 -7.70 -1.93
N GLY A 101 -5.94 -8.65 -1.94
CA GLY A 101 -7.36 -8.40 -2.13
C GLY A 101 -7.83 -8.51 -3.58
N GLY A 102 -7.05 -9.14 -4.46
CA GLY A 102 -7.51 -9.62 -5.77
C GLY A 102 -8.21 -8.56 -6.62
N GLY A 103 -7.58 -7.39 -6.78
CA GLY A 103 -8.11 -6.31 -7.63
C GLY A 103 -9.14 -5.38 -6.96
N ILE A 104 -9.43 -5.56 -5.66
CA ILE A 104 -10.42 -4.72 -4.96
C ILE A 104 -9.88 -3.30 -4.74
N ALA A 105 -8.80 -3.18 -3.97
CA ALA A 105 -8.25 -1.91 -3.51
C ALA A 105 -7.05 -1.43 -4.32
N TYR A 106 -6.41 -2.35 -5.06
CA TYR A 106 -5.23 -2.10 -5.87
C TYR A 106 -5.43 -2.58 -7.29
N GLU A 107 -4.79 -1.89 -8.23
CA GLU A 107 -4.57 -2.35 -9.60
C GLU A 107 -3.09 -2.69 -9.80
N GLU A 108 -2.83 -3.59 -10.75
CA GLU A 108 -1.48 -4.00 -11.12
C GLU A 108 -0.91 -3.10 -12.21
N ILE A 109 0.34 -2.67 -12.04
CA ILE A 109 1.09 -1.89 -13.03
C ILE A 109 2.53 -2.39 -13.16
N SER A 110 3.17 -2.11 -14.30
CA SER A 110 4.62 -2.24 -14.45
C SER A 110 5.25 -0.89 -14.18
N VAL A 111 6.32 -0.87 -13.37
CA VAL A 111 7.09 0.34 -13.10
C VAL A 111 8.55 0.14 -13.44
N ARG A 112 9.19 1.19 -13.95
CA ARG A 112 10.64 1.23 -14.11
C ARG A 112 11.30 1.21 -12.73
N VAL A 113 12.27 0.31 -12.55
CA VAL A 113 13.07 0.22 -11.33
C VAL A 113 14.55 0.37 -11.66
N VAL A 114 15.31 0.88 -10.71
CA VAL A 114 16.77 0.97 -10.81
C VAL A 114 17.39 0.37 -9.56
N PRO A 115 18.21 -0.68 -9.67
CA PRO A 115 18.92 -1.25 -8.53
C PRO A 115 19.78 -0.23 -7.81
N LEU A 116 19.83 -0.33 -6.48
CA LEU A 116 20.76 0.42 -5.65
C LEU A 116 21.88 -0.52 -5.19
N ASP A 117 23.12 -0.15 -5.47
CA ASP A 117 24.28 -0.89 -4.99
C ASP A 117 24.54 -0.53 -3.53
N ILE A 118 24.24 -1.46 -2.62
CA ILE A 118 24.44 -1.27 -1.17
C ILE A 118 25.94 -1.38 -0.82
N SER A 119 26.81 -1.84 -1.74
CA SER A 119 28.24 -2.01 -1.50
C SER A 119 29.01 -0.69 -1.42
N THR A 120 28.45 0.41 -1.94
CA THR A 120 29.03 1.75 -1.82
C THR A 120 28.20 2.58 -0.86
N LYS A 121 28.64 2.61 0.41
CA LYS A 121 28.25 3.68 1.33
C LYS A 121 28.50 5.03 0.65
N SER A 122 27.50 5.90 0.74
CA SER A 122 27.55 7.31 0.36
C SER A 122 27.47 7.58 -1.13
N ASP A 123 26.28 7.50 -1.71
CA ASP A 123 25.65 8.62 -2.44
C ASP A 123 24.40 8.11 -3.16
N ILE A 124 23.26 8.77 -2.96
CA ILE A 124 21.96 8.46 -3.58
C ILE A 124 21.97 8.66 -5.13
N ASN A 125 23.14 8.82 -5.74
CA ASN A 125 23.32 9.12 -7.16
C ASN A 125 24.23 8.13 -7.94
N SER A 126 24.78 7.08 -7.33
CA SER A 126 25.58 6.09 -8.06
C SER A 126 24.70 4.94 -8.58
N LEU A 127 24.13 5.11 -9.78
CA LEU A 127 23.41 4.05 -10.47
C LEU A 127 24.41 3.14 -11.19
N SER A 128 24.59 1.90 -10.72
CA SER A 128 25.38 0.88 -11.43
C SER A 128 24.53 0.19 -12.49
N GLU A 129 24.62 0.67 -13.73
CA GLU A 129 24.22 -0.08 -14.91
C GLU A 129 25.33 -1.09 -15.23
N ASN A 130 25.27 -2.31 -14.69
CA ASN A 130 25.82 -3.52 -15.32
C ASN A 130 25.70 -4.75 -14.40
N SER A 131 24.66 -5.55 -14.59
CA SER A 131 24.70 -7.01 -14.46
C SER A 131 23.40 -7.58 -15.01
N ALA A 132 23.50 -8.57 -15.89
CA ALA A 132 22.43 -9.11 -16.74
C ALA A 132 21.27 -9.82 -15.98
N GLU A 133 21.20 -9.70 -14.65
CA GLU A 133 20.12 -10.21 -13.79
C GLU A 133 19.35 -9.09 -13.06
N THR A 134 19.71 -7.84 -13.28
CA THR A 134 19.05 -6.70 -12.65
C THR A 134 17.75 -6.32 -13.37
N PRO A 135 16.61 -6.16 -12.66
CA PRO A 135 15.38 -5.74 -13.29
C PRO A 135 15.47 -4.28 -13.76
N SER A 136 15.06 -4.02 -14.99
CA SER A 136 14.72 -2.67 -15.46
C SER A 136 13.26 -2.31 -15.16
N GLU A 137 12.40 -3.32 -15.00
CA GLU A 137 10.99 -3.19 -14.66
C GLU A 137 10.59 -4.20 -13.58
N ALA A 138 9.63 -3.81 -12.76
CA ALA A 138 8.98 -4.68 -11.79
C ALA A 138 7.47 -4.43 -11.81
N ARG A 139 6.70 -5.50 -11.61
CA ARG A 139 5.27 -5.41 -11.38
C ARG A 139 5.01 -4.95 -9.95
N THR A 140 4.02 -4.11 -9.77
CA THR A 140 3.62 -3.62 -8.46
C THR A 140 2.13 -3.31 -8.43
N LEU A 141 1.65 -2.97 -7.24
CA LEU A 141 0.26 -2.64 -7.00
C LEU A 141 0.13 -1.14 -6.75
N VAL A 142 -0.92 -0.49 -7.23
CA VAL A 142 -1.24 0.93 -6.95
C VAL A 142 -2.69 1.05 -6.54
N SER A 143 -2.98 1.95 -5.60
CA SER A 143 -4.31 2.06 -5.03
C SER A 143 -5.24 2.73 -6.01
N ILE A 144 -6.41 2.12 -6.20
CA ILE A 144 -7.54 2.67 -6.94
C ILE A 144 -8.64 3.16 -6.01
N MET A 145 -8.58 2.79 -4.74
CA MET A 145 -9.48 3.25 -3.67
C MET A 145 -8.81 4.36 -2.87
N ARG A 146 -8.50 5.45 -3.59
CA ARG A 146 -7.71 6.56 -3.05
C ARG A 146 -8.59 7.48 -2.19
N ARG A 147 -8.04 7.92 -1.06
CA ARG A 147 -8.63 8.94 -0.17
C ARG A 147 -7.84 10.24 -0.25
N LEU A 148 -8.55 11.33 -0.47
CA LEU A 148 -8.02 12.69 -0.50
C LEU A 148 -8.90 13.62 0.36
N PRO A 149 -8.32 14.47 1.22
CA PRO A 149 -6.92 14.43 1.67
C PRO A 149 -6.52 13.07 2.26
N ALA A 150 -5.23 12.73 2.16
CA ALA A 150 -4.72 11.41 2.54
C ALA A 150 -4.80 11.19 4.07
N PRO A 151 -5.48 10.14 4.56
CA PRO A 151 -5.47 9.80 5.98
C PRO A 151 -4.07 9.48 6.50
N HIS A 152 -3.87 9.58 7.81
CA HIS A 152 -2.64 9.09 8.42
C HIS A 152 -2.68 7.55 8.60
N PRO A 153 -1.61 6.83 8.23
CA PRO A 153 -1.53 5.39 8.44
C PRO A 153 -1.42 5.05 9.93
N SER A 154 -1.77 3.82 10.31
CA SER A 154 -1.62 3.40 11.71
C SER A 154 -0.14 3.27 12.10
N GLN A 155 0.16 3.47 13.40
CA GLN A 155 1.51 3.21 13.94
C GLN A 155 1.94 1.76 13.69
N ARG A 156 1.02 0.81 13.88
CA ARG A 156 1.25 -0.62 13.66
C ARG A 156 1.68 -0.90 12.22
N TYR A 157 0.97 -0.31 11.24
CA TYR A 157 1.28 -0.46 9.83
C TYR A 157 2.65 0.12 9.49
N MET A 158 2.93 1.36 9.92
CA MET A 158 4.23 1.99 9.67
C MET A 158 5.39 1.25 10.33
N SER A 159 5.19 0.63 11.48
CA SER A 159 6.20 -0.26 12.08
C SER A 159 6.56 -1.44 11.18
N LEU A 160 5.60 -2.03 10.44
CA LEU A 160 5.91 -3.10 9.47
C LEU A 160 6.77 -2.59 8.32
N VAL A 161 6.43 -1.42 7.77
CA VAL A 161 7.15 -0.80 6.66
C VAL A 161 8.58 -0.43 7.07
N VAL A 162 8.74 0.24 8.22
CA VAL A 162 10.05 0.66 8.75
C VAL A 162 10.90 -0.56 9.11
N ASN A 163 10.33 -1.58 9.75
CA ASN A 163 11.06 -2.80 10.08
C ASN A 163 11.51 -3.56 8.82
N GLY A 164 10.65 -3.68 7.81
CA GLY A 164 11.02 -4.30 6.53
C GLY A 164 12.14 -3.56 5.80
N ALA A 165 12.11 -2.22 5.82
CA ALA A 165 13.19 -1.39 5.28
C ALA A 165 14.51 -1.57 6.05
N MET A 166 14.45 -1.71 7.38
CA MET A 166 15.63 -2.02 8.21
C MET A 166 16.19 -3.42 7.92
N GLU A 167 15.33 -4.43 7.86
CA GLU A 167 15.70 -5.83 7.52
C GLU A 167 16.41 -5.93 6.17
N SER A 168 16.00 -5.09 5.21
CA SER A 168 16.56 -5.05 3.86
C SER A 168 17.68 -4.02 3.68
N ASN A 169 18.23 -3.46 4.77
CA ASN A 169 19.34 -2.51 4.78
C ASN A 169 19.15 -1.26 3.90
N TYR A 170 17.97 -0.65 3.93
CA TYR A 170 17.69 0.58 3.18
C TYR A 170 18.60 1.73 3.65
N PRO A 171 18.91 2.73 2.80
CA PRO A 171 19.65 3.92 3.21
C PRO A 171 19.06 4.60 4.46
N GLN A 172 19.92 5.03 5.38
CA GLN A 172 19.50 5.59 6.67
C GLN A 172 18.57 6.80 6.50
N ASP A 173 18.84 7.67 5.52
CA ASP A 173 18.00 8.84 5.23
C ASP A 173 16.57 8.44 4.82
N TYR A 174 16.42 7.35 4.05
CA TYR A 174 15.10 6.85 3.67
C TYR A 174 14.38 6.19 4.86
N GLN A 175 15.10 5.48 5.73
CA GLN A 175 14.51 4.97 6.96
C GLN A 175 14.04 6.10 7.89
N LEU A 176 14.79 7.21 7.98
CA LEU A 176 14.39 8.40 8.73
C LEU A 176 13.17 9.07 8.10
N TYR A 177 13.11 9.15 6.77
CA TYR A 177 11.92 9.60 6.04
C TYR A 177 10.69 8.77 6.41
N LEU A 178 10.78 7.44 6.34
CA LEU A 178 9.67 6.54 6.69
C LEU A 178 9.23 6.73 8.16
N LYS A 179 10.18 6.90 9.09
CA LYS A 179 9.90 7.19 10.51
C LYS A 179 9.24 8.56 10.73
N GLY A 180 9.48 9.51 9.83
CA GLY A 180 8.90 10.85 9.87
C GLY A 180 7.46 10.94 9.36
N ILE A 181 6.94 9.89 8.73
CA ILE A 181 5.55 9.86 8.25
C ILE A 181 4.60 9.92 9.46
N LYS A 182 3.75 10.96 9.49
CA LYS A 182 2.79 11.17 10.58
C LYS A 182 1.79 10.03 10.65
N THR A 183 1.64 9.43 11.82
CA THR A 183 0.75 8.29 12.06
C THR A 183 -0.55 8.71 12.74
N TYR A 184 -1.62 7.95 12.48
CA TYR A 184 -2.91 8.09 13.16
C TYR A 184 -2.74 7.84 14.65
N GLN A 185 -3.29 8.76 15.44
CA GLN A 185 -3.29 8.69 16.90
C GLN A 185 -4.73 8.50 17.39
N PRO A 186 -5.05 7.38 18.05
CA PRO A 186 -6.37 7.15 18.62
C PRO A 186 -6.79 8.28 19.57
N ALA A 187 -8.10 8.59 19.56
CA ALA A 187 -8.64 9.65 20.38
C ALA A 187 -8.39 9.42 21.88
N ARG A 188 -7.98 10.47 22.59
CA ARG A 188 -7.71 10.41 24.04
C ARG A 188 -8.94 10.74 24.88
N HIS A 189 -9.83 11.62 24.38
CA HIS A 189 -11.01 12.06 25.11
C HIS A 189 -12.11 10.98 25.18
N PRO A 190 -12.80 10.79 26.33
CA PRO A 190 -13.78 9.73 26.51
C PRO A 190 -14.91 9.72 25.48
N ARG A 191 -15.46 10.90 25.14
CA ARG A 191 -16.52 11.03 24.13
C ARG A 191 -16.07 10.54 22.75
N ALA A 192 -14.89 10.94 22.31
CA ALA A 192 -14.34 10.54 21.02
C ALA A 192 -13.96 9.05 20.99
N LYS A 193 -13.51 8.49 22.13
CA LYS A 193 -13.32 7.04 22.28
C LYS A 193 -14.62 6.27 22.11
N LEU A 194 -15.70 6.69 22.78
CA LEU A 194 -17.01 6.05 22.62
C LEU A 194 -17.47 6.10 21.15
N GLY A 195 -17.28 7.24 20.48
CA GLY A 195 -17.57 7.35 19.05
C GLY A 195 -16.75 6.40 18.19
N ALA A 196 -15.45 6.26 18.45
CA ALA A 196 -14.60 5.29 17.76
C ALA A 196 -15.11 3.85 17.95
N GLU A 197 -15.43 3.46 19.18
CA GLU A 197 -15.97 2.13 19.49
C GLU A 197 -17.32 1.86 18.80
N LEU A 198 -18.22 2.84 18.77
CA LEU A 198 -19.50 2.73 18.07
C LEU A 198 -19.31 2.53 16.56
N PHE A 199 -18.38 3.27 15.96
CA PHE A 199 -18.04 3.12 14.54
C PHE A 199 -17.49 1.73 14.25
N LEU A 200 -16.52 1.28 15.04
CA LEU A 200 -15.87 -0.01 14.86
C LEU A 200 -16.84 -1.18 15.10
N CYS A 201 -17.70 -1.07 16.12
CA CYS A 201 -18.74 -2.06 16.42
C CYS A 201 -19.69 -2.28 15.22
N LEU A 202 -20.01 -1.21 14.50
CA LEU A 202 -20.82 -1.29 13.28
C LEU A 202 -20.04 -1.84 12.09
N TRP A 203 -18.87 -1.29 11.78
CA TRP A 203 -18.19 -1.54 10.50
C TRP A 203 -17.27 -2.76 10.50
N ILE A 204 -16.67 -3.13 11.63
CA ILE A 204 -15.77 -4.29 11.68
C ILE A 204 -16.48 -5.60 11.31
N PRO A 205 -17.70 -5.90 11.81
CA PRO A 205 -18.43 -7.09 11.39
C PRO A 205 -18.74 -7.09 9.89
N ILE A 206 -19.16 -5.94 9.33
CA ILE A 206 -19.48 -5.79 7.90
C ILE A 206 -18.24 -6.04 7.05
N MET A 207 -17.11 -5.40 7.39
CA MET A 207 -15.84 -5.58 6.69
C MET A 207 -15.32 -7.02 6.82
N THR A 208 -15.49 -7.65 7.98
CA THR A 208 -15.12 -9.06 8.19
C THR A 208 -15.94 -10.00 7.30
N ILE A 209 -17.25 -9.75 7.16
CA ILE A 209 -18.11 -10.52 6.25
C ILE A 209 -17.69 -10.29 4.81
N ALA A 210 -17.43 -9.05 4.40
CA ALA A 210 -16.97 -8.72 3.05
C ALA A 210 -15.63 -9.40 2.72
N GLU A 211 -14.69 -9.41 3.65
CA GLU A 211 -13.41 -10.11 3.52
C GLU A 211 -13.60 -11.63 3.38
N ARG A 212 -14.48 -12.24 4.20
CA ARG A 212 -14.79 -13.67 4.10
C ARG A 212 -15.43 -14.03 2.77
N ILE A 213 -16.41 -13.25 2.31
CA ILE A 213 -17.05 -13.43 0.99
C ILE A 213 -15.99 -13.32 -0.11
N THR A 214 -15.11 -12.33 -0.03
CA THR A 214 -14.01 -12.16 -0.98
C THR A 214 -13.11 -13.39 -1.01
N LYS A 215 -12.60 -13.84 0.14
CA LYS A 215 -11.72 -15.02 0.24
C LYS A 215 -12.38 -16.30 -0.28
N LEU A 216 -13.66 -16.51 0.06
CA LEU A 216 -14.43 -17.63 -0.46
C LEU A 216 -14.62 -17.51 -1.98
N SER A 217 -14.95 -16.33 -2.48
CA SER A 217 -15.11 -16.11 -3.93
C SER A 217 -13.81 -16.34 -4.69
N LEU A 218 -12.66 -15.95 -4.13
CA LEU A 218 -11.34 -16.21 -4.72
C LEU A 218 -11.02 -17.71 -4.77
N SER A 219 -11.41 -18.45 -3.73
CA SER A 219 -11.16 -19.90 -3.66
C SER A 219 -12.05 -20.71 -4.61
N TRP A 220 -13.26 -20.23 -4.94
CA TRP A 220 -14.25 -20.99 -5.72
C TRP A 220 -14.41 -20.49 -7.16
N PHE A 221 -14.20 -19.19 -7.36
CA PHE A 221 -14.49 -18.45 -8.60
C PHE A 221 -13.40 -17.43 -8.95
N GLY A 222 -12.25 -17.44 -8.26
CA GLY A 222 -11.12 -16.59 -8.61
C GLY A 222 -10.61 -16.94 -10.00
N ASP A 223 -10.22 -15.91 -10.75
CA ASP A 223 -9.63 -16.14 -12.07
C ASP A 223 -8.18 -16.66 -11.96
N GLU A 224 -7.62 -17.05 -13.10
CA GLU A 224 -6.22 -17.47 -13.22
C GLU A 224 -5.22 -16.35 -12.84
N TYR A 225 -5.69 -15.10 -12.75
CA TYR A 225 -4.90 -13.92 -12.38
C TYR A 225 -4.90 -13.67 -10.86
N GLY A 226 -5.70 -14.40 -10.09
CA GLY A 226 -5.84 -14.20 -8.64
C GLY A 226 -6.79 -13.06 -8.26
N ASN A 227 -7.57 -12.54 -9.21
CA ASN A 227 -8.57 -11.51 -8.94
C ASN A 227 -9.90 -12.11 -8.50
N ALA A 228 -10.64 -11.33 -7.70
CA ALA A 228 -12.00 -11.67 -7.31
C ALA A 228 -12.97 -11.43 -8.46
N PRO A 229 -14.12 -12.14 -8.51
CA PRO A 229 -15.15 -11.86 -9.50
C PRO A 229 -15.57 -10.39 -9.50
N TYR A 230 -15.76 -9.79 -10.67
CA TYR A 230 -16.03 -8.35 -10.82
C TYR A 230 -17.19 -7.84 -9.97
N VAL A 231 -18.26 -8.65 -9.81
CA VAL A 231 -19.41 -8.32 -8.95
C VAL A 231 -19.00 -8.17 -7.49
N ILE A 232 -18.10 -9.03 -7.00
CA ILE A 232 -17.55 -8.96 -5.64
C ILE A 232 -16.66 -7.73 -5.49
N ILE A 233 -15.84 -7.42 -6.50
CA ILE A 233 -15.03 -6.20 -6.51
C ILE A 233 -15.91 -4.95 -6.36
N LEU A 234 -16.99 -4.84 -7.15
CA LEU A 234 -17.92 -3.71 -7.07
C LEU A 234 -18.62 -3.64 -5.71
N LEU A 235 -19.07 -4.78 -5.18
CA LEU A 235 -19.72 -4.85 -3.88
C LEU A 235 -18.81 -4.33 -2.76
N VAL A 236 -17.58 -4.83 -2.68
CA VAL A 236 -16.64 -4.41 -1.62
C VAL A 236 -16.26 -2.94 -1.78
N ARG A 237 -16.07 -2.45 -3.00
CA ARG A 237 -15.83 -1.02 -3.25
C ARG A 237 -17.01 -0.15 -2.80
N ALA A 238 -18.24 -0.59 -3.04
CA ALA A 238 -19.44 0.11 -2.57
C ALA A 238 -19.52 0.14 -1.04
N ILE A 239 -19.20 -0.97 -0.36
CA ILE A 239 -19.17 -1.06 1.11
C ILE A 239 -18.16 -0.07 1.70
N VAL A 240 -16.92 -0.06 1.19
CA VAL A 240 -15.87 0.87 1.68
C VAL A 240 -16.24 2.32 1.38
N THR A 241 -16.82 2.61 0.22
CA THR A 241 -17.30 3.95 -0.12
C THR A 241 -18.40 4.40 0.84
N ALA A 242 -19.36 3.53 1.16
CA ALA A 242 -20.40 3.81 2.12
C ALA A 242 -19.86 4.02 3.55
N MET A 243 -18.87 3.22 3.96
CA MET A 243 -18.18 3.37 5.25
C MET A 243 -17.53 4.74 5.38
N TRP A 244 -16.78 5.16 4.36
CA TRP A 244 -16.11 6.45 4.36
C TRP A 244 -17.08 7.63 4.24
N TRP A 245 -18.16 7.49 3.48
CA TRP A 245 -19.22 8.49 3.45
C TRP A 245 -19.89 8.63 4.82
N HIS A 246 -20.23 7.52 5.47
CA HIS A 246 -20.76 7.52 6.83
C HIS A 246 -19.78 8.16 7.83
N HIS A 247 -18.49 7.84 7.73
CA HIS A 247 -17.43 8.48 8.52
C HIS A 247 -17.43 10.00 8.33
N ASP A 248 -17.31 10.48 7.10
CA ASP A 248 -17.04 11.89 6.84
C ASP A 248 -18.24 12.79 7.13
N TYR A 249 -19.44 12.35 6.76
CA TYR A 249 -20.64 13.20 6.74
C TYR A 249 -21.55 13.01 7.95
N LEU A 250 -21.53 11.83 8.59
CA LEU A 250 -22.43 11.53 9.70
C LEU A 250 -21.70 11.38 11.02
N HIS A 251 -20.62 10.59 11.03
CA HIS A 251 -20.00 10.16 12.30
C HIS A 251 -18.96 11.16 12.82
N ALA A 252 -18.00 11.53 11.97
CA ALA A 252 -16.91 12.43 12.35
C ALA A 252 -17.36 13.83 12.83
N PRO A 253 -18.42 14.46 12.28
CA PRO A 253 -18.91 15.73 12.79
C PRO A 253 -19.41 15.68 14.25
N ILE A 254 -19.84 14.51 14.73
CA ILE A 254 -20.42 14.33 16.06
C ILE A 254 -19.38 13.86 17.08
N TRP A 255 -18.47 12.99 16.63
CA TRP A 255 -17.57 12.22 17.49
C TRP A 255 -16.08 12.56 17.34
N GLY A 256 -15.71 13.36 16.33
CA GLY A 256 -14.33 13.61 15.92
C GLY A 256 -13.86 12.61 14.86
N ARG A 257 -12.84 12.98 14.08
CA ARG A 257 -12.37 12.18 12.94
C ARG A 257 -11.59 10.93 13.37
N GLY A 258 -11.71 9.86 12.61
CA GLY A 258 -11.00 8.60 12.77
C GLY A 258 -9.87 8.38 11.78
N ASP A 259 -9.46 9.40 11.04
CA ASP A 259 -8.50 9.28 9.93
C ASP A 259 -7.19 10.05 10.15
N GLY A 260 -7.04 10.63 11.34
CA GLY A 260 -5.85 11.36 11.75
C GLY A 260 -5.75 12.78 11.21
N LEU A 261 -6.73 13.23 10.41
CA LEU A 261 -6.78 14.57 9.88
C LEU A 261 -7.46 15.54 10.86
N ASP A 262 -7.05 16.80 10.82
CA ASP A 262 -7.70 17.86 11.56
C ASP A 262 -8.84 18.46 10.72
N ALA A 263 -9.93 18.88 11.36
CA ALA A 263 -11.10 19.45 10.67
C ALA A 263 -10.77 20.71 9.84
N ALA A 264 -9.66 21.39 10.14
CA ALA A 264 -9.16 22.53 9.37
C ALA A 264 -8.51 22.11 8.04
N ALA A 265 -7.83 20.95 7.99
CA ALA A 265 -7.09 20.48 6.82
C ALA A 265 -7.99 20.13 5.62
N ILE A 266 -9.28 19.83 5.87
CA ILE A 266 -10.25 19.50 4.83
C ILE A 266 -10.83 20.75 4.16
N ARG A 267 -10.93 21.87 4.89
CA ARG A 267 -11.53 23.12 4.37
C ARG A 267 -10.61 23.92 3.45
N SER A 268 -9.32 23.58 3.39
CA SER A 268 -8.33 24.24 2.52
C SER A 268 -8.18 23.60 1.14
N GLU A 269 -8.87 22.48 0.87
CA GLU A 269 -8.76 21.71 -0.39
C GLU A 269 -10.12 21.49 -1.10
N VAL A 270 -11.20 22.11 -0.60
CA VAL A 270 -12.52 22.20 -1.27
C VAL A 270 -12.69 23.63 -1.79
#